data_AF-A0A8T4Z4B0-F1
#
_entry.id   AF-A0A8T4Z4B0-F1
#
_cell.length_a   1.000
_cell.length_b   1.000
_cell.length_c   1.000
_cell.angle_alpha   90.00
_cell.angle_beta   90.00
_cell.angle_gamma   90.00
#
_symmetry.space_group_name_H-M   'P 1'
#
loop_
_entity.id
_entity.type
_entity.pdbx_description
1 polymer ?
#
loop_
_entity_poly.entity_id
_entity_poly.type
_entity_poly.pdbx_seq_one_letter_code
_entity_poly.pdbx_strand_id
1 'polypeptide(L)'
;MRIAQDIYLIKCPFSTYFTSVVAILGDTIAIIDAGMSSSPKEAIIPFLKGLGRDSKEISQILLTHGHFDHCGGAKVVKDLSGAEVLVHEADRGFVEDPGLMDRELHRRFPDLYPELGKPTFEAISVDKGLKEGDRLILGGHEFEVLHTPGHSPGSICLLERNLGLCIAGDSIQGRGERRPLLFHSASAYADSMRRLSMENPHSIVLGHPFPPLKEAFLEGEAAKRHVEESLKAIEDLKGKVLEVLKEHGALSIQGIQGRIDGY
;
A
#
# COMPACT_ATOMS: atom_id res chain seq x y z
N MET A 1 4.37 -17.45 0.15
CA MET A 1 3.90 -18.09 -1.11
C MET A 1 4.78 -17.59 -2.24
N ARG A 2 5.26 -18.46 -3.12
CA ARG A 2 6.00 -18.02 -4.30
C ARG A 2 5.01 -17.50 -5.35
N ILE A 3 5.23 -16.30 -5.87
CA ILE A 3 4.36 -15.65 -6.88
C ILE A 3 5.02 -15.51 -8.25
N ALA A 4 6.36 -15.51 -8.30
CA ALA A 4 7.13 -15.62 -9.54
C ALA A 4 8.48 -16.31 -9.25
N GLN A 5 9.36 -16.39 -10.25
CA GLN A 5 10.75 -16.80 -10.01
C GLN A 5 11.40 -15.83 -9.02
N ASP A 6 11.92 -16.35 -7.91
CA ASP A 6 12.59 -15.61 -6.83
C ASP A 6 11.78 -14.51 -6.12
N ILE A 7 10.47 -14.40 -6.40
CA ILE A 7 9.57 -13.42 -5.79
C ILE A 7 8.52 -14.13 -4.93
N TYR A 8 8.41 -13.71 -3.67
CA TYR A 8 7.57 -14.33 -2.67
C TYR A 8 6.67 -13.34 -1.96
N LEU A 9 5.39 -13.67 -1.84
CA LEU A 9 4.43 -13.00 -0.97
C LEU A 9 4.49 -13.59 0.45
N ILE A 10 4.77 -12.74 1.43
CA ILE A 10 4.74 -13.03 2.86
C ILE A 10 3.46 -12.41 3.42
N LYS A 11 2.66 -13.21 4.13
CA LYS A 11 1.44 -12.74 4.79
C LYS A 11 1.79 -12.36 6.23
N CYS A 12 1.87 -11.07 6.50
CA CYS A 12 2.17 -10.54 7.83
C CYS A 12 0.85 -10.30 8.59
N PRO A 13 0.63 -10.89 9.78
CA PRO A 13 -0.62 -10.73 10.52
C PRO A 13 -1.00 -9.26 10.76
N PHE A 14 -2.23 -8.89 10.46
CA PHE A 14 -2.76 -7.55 10.69
C PHE A 14 -4.28 -7.59 10.92
N SER A 15 -4.72 -7.14 12.09
CA SER A 15 -6.14 -7.16 12.49
C SER A 15 -6.74 -8.57 12.30
N THR A 16 -7.85 -8.71 11.56
CA THR A 16 -8.49 -9.99 11.22
C THR A 16 -8.00 -10.59 9.89
N TYR A 17 -6.97 -10.00 9.27
CA TYR A 17 -6.39 -10.43 7.99
C TYR A 17 -4.85 -10.27 8.02
N PHE A 18 -4.24 -9.85 6.92
CA PHE A 18 -2.80 -9.68 6.79
C PHE A 18 -2.44 -8.48 5.91
N THR A 19 -1.26 -7.92 6.15
CA THR A 19 -0.53 -7.06 5.20
C THR A 19 0.37 -7.94 4.35
N SER A 20 0.38 -7.71 3.05
CA SER A 20 1.32 -8.29 2.11
C SER A 20 2.68 -7.62 2.24
N VAL A 21 3.71 -8.44 2.44
CA VAL A 21 5.11 -8.06 2.26
C VAL A 21 5.67 -8.90 1.12
N VAL A 22 6.37 -8.30 0.17
CA VAL A 22 7.01 -9.05 -0.93
C VAL A 22 8.51 -9.16 -0.69
N ALA A 23 9.04 -10.38 -0.70
CA ALA A 23 10.48 -10.62 -0.71
C ALA A 23 10.93 -11.00 -2.12
N ILE A 24 11.92 -10.28 -2.63
CA ILE A 24 12.54 -10.51 -3.93
C ILE A 24 13.98 -10.96 -3.69
N LEU A 25 14.31 -12.19 -4.08
CA LEU A 25 15.58 -12.83 -3.81
C LEU A 25 16.55 -12.68 -4.99
N GLY A 26 17.80 -12.32 -4.71
CA GLY A 26 18.94 -12.50 -5.61
C GLY A 26 20.22 -12.61 -4.78
N ASP A 27 21.32 -12.03 -5.25
CA ASP A 27 22.57 -11.89 -4.48
C ASP A 27 22.35 -11.18 -3.14
N THR A 28 21.44 -10.20 -3.13
CA THR A 28 20.87 -9.59 -1.93
C THR A 28 19.34 -9.67 -1.97
N ILE A 29 18.68 -9.30 -0.88
CA ILE A 29 17.22 -9.37 -0.74
C ILE A 29 16.64 -7.96 -0.76
N ALA A 30 15.62 -7.75 -1.57
CA ALA A 30 14.76 -6.59 -1.48
C ALA A 30 13.44 -6.96 -0.81
N ILE A 31 12.96 -6.10 0.08
CA ILE A 31 11.69 -6.23 0.77
C ILE A 31 10.77 -5.09 0.32
N ILE A 32 9.58 -5.41 -0.19
CA ILE A 32 8.53 -4.43 -0.51
C ILE A 32 7.51 -4.44 0.61
N ASP A 33 7.36 -3.30 1.27
CA ASP A 33 6.70 -3.10 2.56
C ASP A 33 7.27 -3.96 3.69
N ALA A 34 7.05 -3.55 4.93
CA ALA A 34 7.58 -4.20 6.13
C ALA A 34 6.52 -4.59 7.16
N GLY A 35 5.24 -4.37 6.85
CA GLY A 35 4.14 -4.67 7.76
C GLY A 35 4.14 -3.76 9.00
N MET A 36 3.53 -4.26 10.07
CA MET A 36 3.58 -3.67 11.41
C MET A 36 4.97 -3.84 12.06
N SER A 37 5.22 -3.13 13.16
CA SER A 37 6.45 -3.28 13.95
C SER A 37 6.73 -4.72 14.45
N SER A 38 5.69 -5.56 14.58
CA SER A 38 5.82 -6.99 14.92
C SER A 38 6.12 -7.89 13.71
N SER A 39 5.74 -7.46 12.49
CA SER A 39 5.77 -8.27 11.27
C SER A 39 7.16 -8.80 10.91
N PRO A 40 8.27 -8.06 11.13
CA PRO A 40 9.61 -8.59 10.90
C PRO A 40 9.91 -9.85 11.72
N LYS A 41 9.57 -9.85 13.01
CA LYS A 41 9.84 -10.99 13.91
C LYS A 41 8.84 -12.13 13.71
N GLU A 42 7.57 -11.80 13.47
CA GLU A 42 6.49 -12.78 13.40
C GLU A 42 6.41 -13.49 12.04
N ALA A 43 6.79 -12.82 10.95
CA ALA A 43 6.57 -13.32 9.60
C ALA A 43 7.80 -13.21 8.70
N ILE A 44 8.40 -12.03 8.54
CA ILE A 44 9.44 -11.79 7.52
C ILE A 44 10.70 -12.63 7.79
N ILE A 45 11.29 -12.51 8.98
CA ILE A 45 12.53 -13.22 9.34
C ILE A 45 12.32 -14.74 9.35
N PRO A 46 11.26 -15.30 10.00
CA PRO A 46 10.98 -16.73 9.91
C PRO A 46 10.81 -17.24 8.48
N PHE A 47 10.15 -16.45 7.62
CA PHE A 47 9.95 -16.81 6.22
C PHE A 47 11.27 -16.87 5.45
N LEU A 48 12.12 -15.84 5.55
CA LEU A 48 13.44 -15.82 4.90
C LEU A 48 14.32 -16.98 5.40
N LYS A 49 14.33 -17.22 6.71
CA LYS A 49 15.05 -18.36 7.31
C LYS A 49 14.56 -19.70 6.75
N GLY A 50 13.24 -19.84 6.54
CA GLY A 50 12.66 -21.03 5.92
C GLY A 50 13.11 -21.26 4.47
N LEU A 51 13.54 -20.19 3.78
CA LEU A 51 14.16 -20.26 2.45
C LEU A 51 15.69 -20.40 2.50
N GLY A 52 16.27 -20.57 3.70
CA GLY A 52 17.73 -20.67 3.88
C GLY A 52 18.46 -19.34 3.73
N ARG A 53 17.74 -18.21 3.81
CA ARG A 53 18.30 -16.86 3.72
C ARG A 53 18.43 -16.21 5.09
N ASP A 54 19.46 -15.38 5.26
CA ASP A 54 19.67 -14.55 6.45
C ASP A 54 19.04 -13.16 6.23
N SER A 55 18.34 -12.64 7.24
CA SER A 55 17.81 -11.28 7.25
C SER A 55 18.86 -10.19 7.03
N LYS A 56 20.14 -10.47 7.31
CA LYS A 56 21.27 -9.57 7.03
C LYS A 56 21.57 -9.42 5.54
N GLU A 57 21.02 -10.29 4.69
CA GLU A 57 21.14 -10.18 3.24
C GLU A 57 20.16 -9.15 2.65
N ILE A 58 19.26 -8.60 3.46
CA ILE A 58 18.35 -7.53 3.03
C ILE A 58 19.18 -6.26 2.80
N SER A 59 19.20 -5.78 1.56
CA SER A 59 19.93 -4.58 1.16
C SER A 59 19.00 -3.38 0.96
N GLN A 60 17.72 -3.63 0.65
CA GLN A 60 16.73 -2.59 0.34
C GLN A 60 15.36 -2.91 0.93
N ILE A 61 14.73 -1.89 1.47
CA ILE A 61 13.33 -1.85 1.91
C ILE A 61 12.65 -0.78 1.06
N LEU A 62 11.69 -1.18 0.23
CA LEU A 62 10.91 -0.28 -0.59
C LEU A 62 9.50 -0.20 -0.01
N LEU A 63 9.07 0.98 0.39
CA LEU A 63 7.73 1.22 0.91
C LEU A 63 6.83 1.69 -0.24
N THR A 64 5.73 0.98 -0.46
CA THR A 64 4.72 1.37 -1.45
C THR A 64 4.06 2.70 -1.08
N HIS A 65 3.94 2.96 0.23
CA HIS A 65 3.45 4.20 0.81
C HIS A 65 3.76 4.26 2.32
N GLY A 66 3.47 5.41 2.95
CA GLY A 66 3.82 5.72 4.34
C GLY A 66 2.80 5.34 5.41
N HIS A 67 1.91 4.35 5.20
CA HIS A 67 0.99 3.91 6.25
C HIS A 67 1.65 2.93 7.23
N PHE A 68 1.22 3.02 8.50
CA PHE A 68 1.86 2.34 9.63
C PHE A 68 1.89 0.81 9.50
N ASP A 69 0.90 0.23 8.84
CA ASP A 69 0.75 -1.19 8.57
C ASP A 69 1.56 -1.68 7.37
N HIS A 70 2.22 -0.77 6.66
CA HIS A 70 3.19 -1.05 5.60
C HIS A 70 4.61 -0.68 6.01
N CYS A 71 4.82 0.49 6.61
CA CYS A 71 6.15 0.98 6.97
C CYS A 71 6.58 0.67 8.40
N GLY A 72 5.67 0.26 9.29
CA GLY A 72 5.92 0.15 10.72
C GLY A 72 7.02 -0.84 11.10
N GLY A 73 7.23 -1.89 10.29
CA GLY A 73 8.31 -2.86 10.46
C GLY A 73 9.68 -2.41 9.92
N ALA A 74 9.74 -1.32 9.14
CA ALA A 74 10.94 -0.98 8.37
C ALA A 74 12.14 -0.66 9.27
N LYS A 75 11.92 0.01 10.41
CA LYS A 75 12.94 0.28 11.43
C LYS A 75 13.64 -0.99 11.88
N VAL A 76 12.86 -2.02 12.23
CA VAL A 76 13.40 -3.30 12.72
C VAL A 76 14.20 -4.01 11.63
N VAL A 77 13.70 -4.01 10.39
CA VAL A 77 14.43 -4.60 9.26
C VAL A 77 15.73 -3.85 9.00
N LYS A 78 15.70 -2.51 8.98
CA LYS A 78 16.88 -1.65 8.79
C LYS A 78 17.92 -1.86 9.89
N ASP A 79 17.52 -1.87 11.16
CA ASP A 79 18.44 -2.06 12.28
C ASP A 79 19.13 -3.43 12.25
N LEU A 80 18.47 -4.46 11.71
CA LEU A 80 19.02 -5.82 11.60
C LEU A 80 19.97 -6.00 10.42
N SER A 81 19.72 -5.30 9.32
CA SER A 81 20.35 -5.57 8.01
C SER A 81 21.26 -4.45 7.51
N GLY A 82 21.05 -3.22 7.98
CA GLY A 82 21.66 -2.02 7.41
C GLY A 82 21.05 -1.59 6.07
N ALA A 83 19.90 -2.15 5.67
CA ALA A 83 19.25 -1.87 4.39
C ALA A 83 18.91 -0.39 4.18
N GLU A 84 18.97 0.03 2.93
CA GLU A 84 18.43 1.33 2.49
C GLU A 84 16.89 1.30 2.51
N VAL A 85 16.27 2.39 2.94
CA VAL A 85 14.83 2.60 2.94
C VAL A 85 14.48 3.60 1.84
N LEU A 86 13.61 3.14 0.95
CA LEU A 86 13.14 3.88 -0.20
C LEU A 86 11.62 4.05 -0.10
N VAL A 87 11.14 5.24 -0.39
CA VAL A 87 9.70 5.55 -0.50
C VAL A 87 9.55 6.67 -1.51
N HIS A 88 8.37 6.84 -2.09
CA HIS A 88 8.13 8.01 -2.94
C HIS A 88 8.32 9.31 -2.15
N GLU A 89 8.93 10.33 -2.77
CA GLU A 89 9.29 11.58 -2.08
C GLU A 89 8.08 12.24 -1.38
N ALA A 90 6.89 12.15 -1.98
CA ALA A 90 5.66 12.71 -1.42
C ALA A 90 5.17 12.02 -0.13
N ASP A 91 5.63 10.80 0.17
CA ASP A 91 5.30 10.06 1.39
C ASP A 91 6.45 10.05 2.42
N ARG A 92 7.60 10.64 2.08
CA ARG A 92 8.78 10.72 2.95
C ARG A 92 8.45 11.20 4.36
N GLY A 93 7.65 12.27 4.45
CA GLY A 93 7.27 12.87 5.72
C GLY A 93 6.49 11.93 6.65
N PHE A 94 5.66 11.04 6.11
CA PHE A 94 4.89 10.08 6.91
C PHE A 94 5.77 8.97 7.50
N VAL A 95 6.89 8.66 6.84
CA VAL A 95 7.85 7.64 7.29
C VAL A 95 8.84 8.23 8.31
N GLU A 96 9.29 9.47 8.08
CA GLU A 96 10.23 10.18 8.95
C GLU A 96 9.55 10.80 10.19
N ASP A 97 8.25 11.05 10.13
CA ASP A 97 7.43 11.52 11.27
C ASP A 97 6.15 10.69 11.38
N PRO A 98 6.18 9.60 12.18
CA PRO A 98 5.05 8.69 12.37
C PRO A 98 3.76 9.33 12.90
N GLY A 99 3.83 10.55 13.46
CA GLY A 99 2.64 11.28 13.93
C GLY A 99 2.07 12.25 12.89
N LEU A 100 2.71 12.42 11.73
CA LEU A 100 2.30 13.42 10.74
C LEU A 100 0.91 13.15 10.19
N MET A 101 0.62 11.90 9.80
CA MET A 101 -0.69 11.50 9.27
C MET A 101 -1.82 11.82 10.26
N ASP A 102 -1.65 11.43 11.52
CA ASP A 102 -2.65 11.65 12.58
C ASP A 102 -2.91 13.14 12.80
N ARG A 103 -1.86 13.96 12.81
CA ARG A 103 -1.99 15.42 12.95
C ARG A 103 -2.67 16.05 11.73
N GLU A 104 -2.39 15.58 10.52
CA GLU A 104 -3.06 16.05 9.32
C GLU A 104 -4.54 15.67 9.27
N LEU A 105 -4.88 14.43 9.63
CA LEU A 105 -6.25 13.96 9.72
C LEU A 105 -7.03 14.71 10.80
N HIS A 106 -6.44 14.88 11.99
CA HIS A 106 -7.02 15.67 13.07
C HIS A 106 -7.29 17.11 12.64
N ARG A 107 -6.32 17.76 11.98
CA ARG A 107 -6.48 19.13 11.48
C ARG A 107 -7.62 19.26 10.46
N ARG A 108 -7.84 18.25 9.62
CA ARG A 108 -8.90 18.27 8.58
C ARG A 108 -10.26 17.87 9.13
N PHE A 109 -10.29 16.93 10.07
CA PHE A 109 -11.49 16.25 10.54
C PHE A 109 -11.43 15.97 12.06
N PRO A 110 -11.37 17.02 12.90
CA PRO A 110 -11.08 16.88 14.33
C PRO A 110 -12.10 16.01 15.09
N ASP A 111 -13.37 16.02 14.65
CA ASP A 111 -14.45 15.23 15.26
C ASP A 111 -14.39 13.73 14.89
N LEU A 112 -13.75 13.39 13.76
CA LEU A 112 -13.61 12.00 13.29
C LEU A 112 -12.27 11.39 13.71
N TYR A 113 -11.24 12.23 13.79
CA TYR A 113 -9.87 11.86 14.13
C TYR A 113 -9.44 12.72 15.32
N PRO A 114 -9.83 12.36 16.56
CA PRO A 114 -9.32 13.06 17.74
C PRO A 114 -7.80 12.91 17.81
N GLU A 115 -7.13 13.85 18.50
CA GLU A 115 -5.67 13.80 18.65
C GLU A 115 -5.26 12.47 19.28
N LEU A 116 -4.52 11.67 18.50
CA LEU A 116 -4.06 10.36 18.93
C LEU A 116 -2.83 10.50 19.84
N GLY A 117 -2.61 9.48 20.66
CA GLY A 117 -1.49 9.40 21.59
C GLY A 117 -0.16 9.16 20.88
N LYS A 118 0.76 8.44 21.54
CA LYS A 118 2.08 8.14 20.97
C LYS A 118 1.95 7.40 19.63
N PRO A 119 2.82 7.69 18.65
CA PRO A 119 2.80 7.01 17.36
C PRO A 119 2.94 5.49 17.48
N THR A 120 2.38 4.76 16.50
CA THR A 120 2.31 3.30 16.48
C THR A 120 3.60 2.63 15.97
N PHE A 121 4.53 3.40 15.42
CA PHE A 121 5.84 2.94 14.95
C PHE A 121 6.92 4.01 15.15
N GLU A 122 8.19 3.60 15.03
CA GLU A 122 9.35 4.47 15.18
C GLU A 122 9.68 5.19 13.86
N ALA A 123 10.11 6.45 13.94
CA ALA A 123 10.56 7.23 12.79
C ALA A 123 11.70 6.51 12.05
N ILE A 124 11.62 6.48 10.72
CA ILE A 124 12.63 5.85 9.88
C ILE A 124 13.21 6.90 8.93
N SER A 125 14.53 7.08 8.94
CA SER A 125 15.21 7.93 7.96
C SER A 125 15.12 7.29 6.58
N VAL A 126 14.57 8.02 5.62
CA VAL A 126 14.48 7.61 4.21
C VAL A 126 15.80 7.93 3.53
N ASP A 127 16.44 6.92 2.94
CA ASP A 127 17.73 7.06 2.27
C ASP A 127 17.56 7.56 0.83
N LYS A 128 16.47 7.18 0.15
CA LYS A 128 16.17 7.64 -1.21
C LYS A 128 14.67 7.88 -1.44
N GLY A 129 14.35 9.07 -1.94
CA GLY A 129 13.04 9.42 -2.47
C GLY A 129 12.86 8.92 -3.90
N LEU A 130 11.88 8.05 -4.12
CA LEU A 130 11.49 7.55 -5.44
C LEU A 130 10.59 8.55 -6.18
N LYS A 131 10.61 8.48 -7.50
CA LYS A 131 9.78 9.28 -8.41
C LYS A 131 9.19 8.40 -9.52
N GLU A 132 8.17 8.92 -10.17
CA GLU A 132 7.62 8.37 -11.41
C GLU A 132 8.73 8.01 -12.42
N GLY A 133 8.66 6.79 -12.96
CA GLY A 133 9.57 6.29 -14.00
C GLY A 133 10.95 5.86 -13.51
N ASP A 134 11.25 5.97 -12.21
CA ASP A 134 12.49 5.41 -11.64
C ASP A 134 12.54 3.90 -11.89
N ARG A 135 13.73 3.40 -12.22
CA ARG A 135 13.99 1.97 -12.43
C ARG A 135 14.88 1.40 -11.34
N LEU A 136 14.51 0.24 -10.81
CA LEU A 136 15.17 -0.42 -9.70
C LEU A 136 15.47 -1.86 -10.08
N ILE A 137 16.70 -2.30 -9.81
CA ILE A 137 17.10 -3.70 -9.98
C ILE A 137 16.99 -4.40 -8.62
N LEU A 138 16.00 -5.28 -8.49
CA LEU A 138 15.67 -5.98 -7.25
C LEU A 138 15.77 -7.49 -7.49
N GLY A 139 16.72 -8.16 -6.85
CA GLY A 139 16.94 -9.61 -7.03
C GLY A 139 17.11 -10.05 -8.49
N GLY A 140 17.69 -9.21 -9.34
CA GLY A 140 17.88 -9.49 -10.77
C GLY A 140 16.68 -9.14 -11.67
N HIS A 141 15.58 -8.63 -11.11
CA HIS A 141 14.42 -8.13 -11.85
C HIS A 141 14.43 -6.61 -11.97
N GLU A 142 13.98 -6.06 -13.10
CA GLU A 142 13.84 -4.61 -13.29
C GLU A 142 12.40 -4.17 -13.01
N PHE A 143 12.21 -3.39 -11.94
CA PHE A 143 10.94 -2.77 -11.61
C PHE A 143 10.94 -1.29 -11.99
N GLU A 144 9.86 -0.85 -12.63
CA GLU A 144 9.56 0.56 -12.90
C GLU A 144 8.59 1.09 -11.84
N VAL A 145 8.89 2.26 -11.29
CA VAL A 145 8.03 2.98 -10.34
C VAL A 145 6.92 3.70 -11.10
N LEU A 146 5.67 3.33 -10.83
CA LEU A 146 4.49 4.07 -11.28
C LEU A 146 3.93 4.86 -10.08
N HIS A 147 3.95 6.18 -10.15
CA HIS A 147 3.29 7.03 -9.16
C HIS A 147 1.78 6.94 -9.32
N THR A 148 1.11 6.51 -8.25
CA THR A 148 -0.31 6.19 -8.21
C THR A 148 -0.98 6.90 -7.03
N PRO A 149 -0.93 8.24 -6.98
CA PRO A 149 -1.47 9.00 -5.85
C PRO A 149 -2.98 8.80 -5.71
N GLY A 150 -3.46 8.88 -4.47
CA GLY A 150 -4.89 8.84 -4.16
C GLY A 150 -5.19 8.21 -2.82
N HIS A 151 -4.63 7.02 -2.58
CA HIS A 151 -4.64 6.38 -1.27
C HIS A 151 -3.80 7.19 -0.28
N SER A 152 -2.51 7.38 -0.61
CA SER A 152 -1.62 8.40 -0.04
C SER A 152 -1.13 9.36 -1.15
N PRO A 153 -0.53 10.51 -0.84
CA PRO A 153 0.03 11.40 -1.86
C PRO A 153 1.23 10.78 -2.61
N GLY A 154 1.98 9.89 -1.97
CA GLY A 154 3.14 9.19 -2.52
C GLY A 154 2.94 7.72 -2.80
N SER A 155 1.71 7.21 -2.88
CA SER A 155 1.46 5.81 -3.23
C SER A 155 2.09 5.47 -4.58
N ILE A 156 2.78 4.33 -4.65
CA ILE A 156 3.37 3.79 -5.88
C ILE A 156 2.95 2.35 -6.13
N CYS A 157 2.92 2.00 -7.41
CA CYS A 157 3.01 0.62 -7.87
C CYS A 157 4.43 0.35 -8.40
N LEU A 158 4.92 -0.87 -8.23
CA LEU A 158 6.16 -1.36 -8.85
C LEU A 158 5.79 -2.34 -9.96
N LEU A 159 6.11 -2.01 -11.22
CA LEU A 159 5.79 -2.83 -12.38
C LEU A 159 7.04 -3.51 -12.93
N GLU A 160 7.07 -4.85 -12.91
CA GLU A 160 8.04 -5.66 -13.65
C GLU A 160 7.38 -6.09 -14.96
N ARG A 161 7.84 -5.52 -16.08
CA ARG A 161 7.17 -5.65 -17.39
C ARG A 161 7.36 -7.02 -18.04
N ASN A 162 8.48 -7.72 -17.79
CA ASN A 162 8.76 -9.02 -18.40
C ASN A 162 7.87 -10.13 -17.83
N LEU A 163 7.57 -10.04 -16.54
CA LEU A 163 6.67 -10.92 -15.81
C LEU A 163 5.21 -10.47 -15.90
N GLY A 164 4.96 -9.22 -16.29
CA GLY A 164 3.64 -8.59 -16.19
C GLY A 164 3.14 -8.52 -14.74
N LEU A 165 4.07 -8.38 -13.78
CA LEU A 165 3.78 -8.37 -12.34
C LEU A 165 3.77 -6.93 -11.83
N CYS A 166 2.69 -6.55 -11.15
CA CYS A 166 2.55 -5.26 -10.50
C CYS A 166 2.38 -5.43 -8.98
N ILE A 167 3.30 -4.90 -8.19
CA ILE A 167 3.16 -4.82 -6.74
C ILE A 167 2.53 -3.47 -6.42
N ALA A 168 1.26 -3.48 -6.02
CA ALA A 168 0.42 -2.29 -6.00
C ALA A 168 0.28 -1.64 -4.61
N GLY A 169 0.66 -2.36 -3.55
CA GLY A 169 0.30 -1.96 -2.18
C GLY A 169 -1.19 -1.66 -2.10
N ASP A 170 -1.53 -0.49 -1.56
CA ASP A 170 -2.91 -0.04 -1.42
C ASP A 170 -3.38 0.90 -2.54
N SER A 171 -2.64 0.95 -3.64
CA SER A 171 -3.07 1.68 -4.83
C SER A 171 -4.33 1.06 -5.45
N ILE A 172 -4.51 -0.26 -5.35
CA ILE A 172 -5.68 -0.98 -5.89
C ILE A 172 -6.43 -1.64 -4.72
N GLN A 173 -7.59 -1.11 -4.34
CA GLN A 173 -8.32 -1.57 -3.14
C GLN A 173 -9.66 -2.25 -3.45
N GLY A 174 -10.05 -2.38 -4.71
CA GLY A 174 -11.36 -2.90 -5.11
C GLY A 174 -12.49 -2.09 -4.48
N ARG A 175 -13.35 -2.74 -3.69
CA ARG A 175 -14.42 -2.07 -2.93
C ARG A 175 -14.03 -1.68 -1.51
N GLY A 176 -12.74 -1.83 -1.16
CA GLY A 176 -12.16 -1.43 0.12
C GLY A 176 -12.63 -2.27 1.28
N GLU A 177 -12.24 -1.94 2.50
CA GLU A 177 -12.85 -2.51 3.70
C GLU A 177 -13.80 -1.49 4.34
N ARG A 178 -14.47 -1.81 5.45
CA ARG A 178 -15.39 -0.90 6.20
C ARG A 178 -14.74 0.42 6.68
N ARG A 179 -13.47 0.68 6.35
CA ARG A 179 -12.70 1.90 6.62
C ARG A 179 -12.42 2.60 5.28
N PRO A 180 -12.34 3.93 5.24
CA PRO A 180 -12.36 4.64 3.97
C PRO A 180 -11.27 4.14 3.01
N LEU A 181 -11.71 3.79 1.80
CA LEU A 181 -10.91 3.47 0.61
C LEU A 181 -9.76 4.44 0.30
N LEU A 182 -9.72 5.60 0.94
CA LEU A 182 -8.87 6.72 0.56
C LEU A 182 -8.56 7.60 1.77
N PHE A 183 -7.29 7.94 1.95
CA PHE A 183 -6.87 8.93 2.92
C PHE A 183 -6.56 10.29 2.27
N HIS A 184 -6.35 10.35 0.96
CA HIS A 184 -5.85 11.56 0.32
C HIS A 184 -6.77 12.20 -0.74
N SER A 185 -6.97 11.58 -1.91
CA SER A 185 -7.67 12.21 -3.04
C SER A 185 -8.41 11.22 -3.94
N ALA A 186 -9.74 11.32 -3.96
CA ALA A 186 -10.60 10.49 -4.82
C ALA A 186 -10.40 10.73 -6.31
N SER A 187 -10.11 11.97 -6.71
CA SER A 187 -9.85 12.27 -8.13
C SER A 187 -8.53 11.66 -8.59
N ALA A 188 -7.47 11.84 -7.81
CA ALA A 188 -6.15 11.29 -8.12
C ALA A 188 -6.19 9.75 -8.15
N TYR A 189 -6.92 9.14 -7.20
CA TYR A 189 -7.11 7.69 -7.20
C TYR A 189 -7.81 7.19 -8.46
N ALA A 190 -8.89 7.85 -8.90
CA ALA A 190 -9.58 7.47 -10.13
C ALA A 190 -8.67 7.59 -11.36
N ASP A 191 -7.85 8.64 -11.43
CA ASP A 191 -6.88 8.82 -12.52
C ASP A 191 -5.79 7.73 -12.49
N SER A 192 -5.29 7.37 -11.30
CA SER A 192 -4.38 6.25 -11.08
C SER A 192 -5.00 4.92 -11.54
N MET A 193 -6.27 4.66 -11.24
CA MET A 193 -6.94 3.43 -11.68
C MET A 193 -7.12 3.37 -13.19
N ARG A 194 -7.52 4.49 -13.82
CA ARG A 194 -7.60 4.57 -15.30
C ARG A 194 -6.25 4.29 -15.96
N ARG A 195 -5.16 4.82 -15.38
CA ARG A 195 -3.80 4.52 -15.83
C ARG A 195 -3.46 3.04 -15.69
N LEU A 196 -3.67 2.45 -14.52
CA LEU A 196 -3.36 1.03 -14.28
C LEU A 196 -4.21 0.10 -15.17
N SER A 197 -5.45 0.46 -15.49
CA SER A 197 -6.26 -0.28 -16.47
C SER A 197 -5.62 -0.28 -17.87
N MET A 198 -4.89 0.78 -18.26
CA MET A 198 -4.16 0.83 -19.53
C MET A 198 -2.83 0.08 -19.47
N GLU A 199 -2.12 0.10 -18.35
CA GLU A 199 -0.90 -0.72 -18.15
C GLU A 199 -1.22 -2.22 -18.21
N ASN A 200 -2.44 -2.62 -17.83
CA ASN A 200 -2.99 -3.97 -17.95
C ASN A 200 -2.01 -5.07 -17.48
N PRO A 201 -1.53 -5.01 -16.22
CA PRO A 201 -0.61 -6.01 -15.69
C PRO A 201 -1.28 -7.39 -15.69
N HIS A 202 -0.50 -8.43 -16.02
CA HIS A 202 -0.98 -9.81 -16.02
C HIS A 202 -1.31 -10.29 -14.60
N SER A 203 -0.54 -9.86 -13.61
CA SER A 203 -0.75 -10.19 -12.20
C SER A 203 -0.55 -8.97 -11.31
N ILE A 204 -1.30 -8.92 -10.20
CA ILE A 204 -1.20 -7.85 -9.21
C ILE A 204 -1.04 -8.43 -7.81
N VAL A 205 -0.16 -7.81 -7.02
CA VAL A 205 -0.02 -8.04 -5.58
C VAL A 205 -0.58 -6.83 -4.85
N LEU A 206 -1.60 -7.03 -4.03
CA LEU A 206 -2.26 -6.01 -3.24
C LEU A 206 -1.66 -5.97 -1.83
N GLY A 207 -1.74 -4.81 -1.18
CA GLY A 207 -1.33 -4.63 0.21
C GLY A 207 -2.15 -5.48 1.19
N HIS A 208 -3.42 -5.70 0.87
CA HIS A 208 -4.35 -6.51 1.67
C HIS A 208 -5.25 -7.39 0.80
N PRO A 209 -5.90 -8.43 1.35
CA PRO A 209 -6.91 -9.22 0.64
C PRO A 209 -8.22 -8.43 0.47
N PHE A 210 -8.19 -7.40 -0.37
CA PHE A 210 -9.32 -6.50 -0.57
C PHE A 210 -10.52 -7.19 -1.26
N PRO A 211 -11.77 -6.84 -0.91
CA PRO A 211 -12.93 -7.30 -1.65
C PRO A 211 -13.00 -6.62 -3.04
N PRO A 212 -13.69 -7.23 -4.02
CA PRO A 212 -14.61 -8.35 -3.84
C PRO A 212 -13.96 -9.73 -3.76
N LEU A 213 -12.71 -9.87 -4.20
CA LEU A 213 -12.07 -11.18 -4.37
C LEU A 213 -11.46 -11.72 -3.07
N LYS A 214 -11.05 -10.83 -2.14
CA LYS A 214 -10.45 -11.21 -0.85
C LYS A 214 -9.19 -12.08 -0.98
N GLU A 215 -8.43 -11.81 -2.03
CA GLU A 215 -7.11 -12.39 -2.28
C GLU A 215 -6.13 -11.26 -2.53
N ALA A 216 -4.90 -11.41 -2.06
CA ALA A 216 -3.86 -10.38 -2.20
C ALA A 216 -2.94 -10.61 -3.40
N PHE A 217 -3.08 -11.74 -4.11
CA PHE A 217 -2.40 -12.01 -5.36
C PHE A 217 -3.44 -12.45 -6.38
N LEU A 218 -3.53 -11.73 -7.48
CA LEU A 218 -4.55 -11.92 -8.51
C LEU A 218 -3.89 -11.99 -9.88
N GLU A 219 -4.44 -12.81 -10.77
CA GLU A 219 -3.88 -13.06 -12.10
C GLU A 219 -4.95 -13.00 -13.19
N GLY A 220 -4.52 -12.67 -14.41
CA GLY A 220 -5.36 -12.62 -15.60
C GLY A 220 -6.61 -11.75 -15.42
N GLU A 221 -7.77 -12.32 -15.75
CA GLU A 221 -9.05 -11.61 -15.64
C GLU A 221 -9.39 -11.19 -14.21
N ALA A 222 -8.90 -11.90 -13.18
CA ALA A 222 -9.12 -11.51 -11.79
C ALA A 222 -8.38 -10.21 -11.46
N ALA A 223 -7.14 -10.06 -11.92
CA ALA A 223 -6.35 -8.83 -11.76
C ALA A 223 -7.04 -7.65 -12.45
N LYS A 224 -7.37 -7.80 -13.74
CA LYS A 224 -8.06 -6.78 -14.53
C LYS A 224 -9.38 -6.35 -13.90
N ARG A 225 -10.23 -7.31 -13.54
CA ARG A 225 -11.53 -7.06 -12.88
C ARG A 225 -11.35 -6.30 -11.57
N HIS A 226 -10.28 -6.55 -10.81
CA HIS A 226 -10.06 -5.87 -9.54
C HIS A 226 -9.68 -4.39 -9.71
N VAL A 227 -8.92 -4.05 -10.76
CA VAL A 227 -8.65 -2.65 -11.13
C VAL A 227 -9.94 -1.95 -11.57
N GLU A 228 -10.74 -2.61 -12.43
CA GLU A 228 -12.03 -2.07 -12.89
C GLU A 228 -13.00 -1.84 -11.72
N GLU A 229 -13.10 -2.80 -10.78
CA GLU A 229 -13.92 -2.63 -9.58
C GLU A 229 -13.38 -1.53 -8.67
N SER A 230 -12.07 -1.29 -8.62
CA SER A 230 -11.48 -0.17 -7.86
C SER A 230 -11.91 1.19 -8.40
N LEU A 231 -11.87 1.37 -9.72
CA LEU A 231 -12.34 2.58 -10.39
C LEU A 231 -13.85 2.77 -10.19
N LYS A 232 -14.62 1.70 -10.40
CA LYS A 232 -16.07 1.72 -10.23
C LYS A 232 -16.47 2.05 -8.79
N ALA A 233 -15.79 1.47 -7.80
CA ALA A 233 -16.10 1.70 -6.38
C ALA A 233 -15.98 3.18 -6.00
N ILE A 234 -14.93 3.87 -6.47
CA ILE A 234 -14.75 5.28 -6.14
C ILE A 234 -15.73 6.18 -6.90
N GLU A 235 -16.07 5.84 -8.14
CA GLU A 235 -17.07 6.56 -8.92
C GLU A 235 -18.49 6.38 -8.33
N ASP A 236 -18.84 5.15 -7.93
CA ASP A 236 -20.09 4.82 -7.23
C ASP A 236 -20.21 5.63 -5.92
N LEU A 237 -19.15 5.65 -5.10
CA LEU A 237 -19.12 6.39 -3.83
C LEU A 237 -19.29 7.90 -4.07
N LYS A 238 -18.54 8.46 -5.02
CA LYS A 238 -18.66 9.87 -5.39
C LYS A 238 -20.08 10.22 -5.86
N GLY A 239 -20.68 9.37 -6.69
CA GLY A 239 -22.03 9.54 -7.19
C GLY A 239 -23.06 9.65 -6.06
N LYS A 240 -23.00 8.72 -5.09
CA LYS A 240 -23.90 8.70 -3.93
C LYS A 240 -23.74 9.90 -3.01
N VAL A 241 -22.50 10.30 -2.74
CA VAL A 241 -22.23 11.51 -1.94
C VAL A 241 -22.86 12.73 -2.61
N LEU A 242 -22.73 12.87 -3.93
CA LEU A 242 -23.34 13.96 -4.68
C LEU A 242 -24.87 13.90 -4.71
N GLU A 243 -25.46 12.71 -4.80
CA GLU A 243 -26.91 12.50 -4.73
C GLU A 243 -27.47 12.93 -3.37
N VAL A 244 -26.87 12.45 -2.27
CA VAL A 244 -27.25 12.83 -0.90
C VAL A 244 -27.19 14.35 -0.71
N LEU A 245 -26.13 15.01 -1.19
CA LEU A 245 -25.96 16.45 -1.09
C LEU A 245 -26.98 17.24 -1.95
N LYS A 246 -27.39 16.69 -3.10
CA LYS A 246 -28.44 17.30 -3.94
C LYS A 246 -29.81 17.22 -3.26
N GLU A 247 -30.12 16.10 -2.64
CA GLU A 247 -31.42 15.86 -1.99
C GLU A 247 -31.57 16.62 -0.66
N HIS A 248 -30.50 16.67 0.14
CA HIS A 248 -30.57 17.14 1.53
C HIS A 248 -29.84 18.46 1.76
N GLY A 249 -29.14 18.99 0.75
CA GLY A 249 -28.28 20.16 0.89
C GLY A 249 -27.01 19.86 1.70
N ALA A 250 -26.51 20.88 2.39
CA ALA A 250 -25.27 20.76 3.17
C ALA A 250 -25.47 19.85 4.39
N LEU A 251 -24.60 18.86 4.54
CA LEU A 251 -24.58 17.91 5.65
C LEU A 251 -23.16 17.81 6.23
N SER A 252 -23.05 17.43 7.51
CA SER A 252 -21.78 16.99 8.08
C SER A 252 -21.32 15.67 7.45
N ILE A 253 -20.04 15.31 7.60
CA ILE A 253 -19.51 14.03 7.09
C ILE A 253 -20.28 12.86 7.69
N GLN A 254 -20.57 12.89 9.00
CA GLN A 254 -21.39 11.88 9.67
C GLN A 254 -22.82 11.86 9.12
N GLY A 255 -23.38 13.03 8.77
CA GLY A 255 -24.68 13.15 8.13
C GLY A 255 -24.74 12.51 6.74
N ILE A 256 -23.64 12.63 5.97
CA ILE A 256 -23.50 11.95 4.68
C ILE A 256 -23.34 10.44 4.91
N GLN A 257 -22.41 10.03 5.78
CA GLN A 257 -22.14 8.61 6.10
C GLN A 257 -23.41 7.85 6.49
N GLY A 258 -24.19 8.38 7.44
CA GLY A 258 -25.43 7.73 7.88
C GLY A 258 -26.53 7.64 6.80
N ARG A 259 -26.35 8.25 5.63
CA ARG A 259 -27.27 8.17 4.47
C ARG A 259 -26.73 7.33 3.33
N ILE A 260 -25.43 7.01 3.33
CA ILE A 260 -24.79 6.13 2.35
C ILE A 260 -24.52 4.73 2.94
N ASP A 261 -24.57 4.58 4.27
CA ASP A 261 -24.38 3.31 4.98
C ASP A 261 -25.46 2.28 4.60
N GLY A 262 -25.02 1.14 4.06
CA GLY A 262 -25.88 0.16 3.38
C GLY A 262 -25.24 -0.45 2.13
N TYR A 263 -24.03 0.01 1.77
CA TYR A 263 -23.14 -0.56 0.77
C TYR A 263 -21.89 -1.16 1.41
#